data_AF-A0A2E7NA25-F1
#
_entry.id   AF-A0A2E7NA25-F1
#
_cell.length_a   1.000
_cell.length_b   1.000
_cell.length_c   1.000
_cell.angle_alpha   90.00
_cell.angle_beta   90.00
_cell.angle_gamma   90.00
#
_symmetry.space_group_name_H-M   'P 1'
#
loop_
_entity.id
_entity.type
_entity.pdbx_description
1 polymer ?
#
loop_
_entity_poly.entity_id
_entity_poly.type
_entity_poly.pdbx_seq_one_letter_code
_entity_poly.pdbx_strand_id
1 'polypeptide(L)'
;MVSTFKDIRIFKKQLDFKYNSEELSRHIFSPLRLMKNKKQLSKKFKFIDVFPTDDIKTFNSLFLKVKELQYNEENREITIILNHYLNALKIYNFCEEYIEKNIDRPINMLKHSILETCFTIDKKDIYKLSFFKIYRYLISDQLTSLFSQNNIQECELYHKKSDTFITGILNHLKFNVSKNNILPCSITGLFHRKNDVLQIYNDRLTFNEILYNNHIFFNDYKIISNSYAHKFFVKGYGEKRIYFIDYDEDENNEFNFIYVKELKYCVASYDEITLSKYPQINIDSMHNRLRYHDFRIHKELPKQMLPHEKKNEKDNLYLGLEIEVGYTNKCPHQKIHKLIEEEFLQGLAICKSDGSIDNGFEINLVPMTFDYIKNTDLYFKFFDKVKDYLRSYKMPNTGIHIHVSKKPLTILDQGKILEFINSIRNRQYIIKLSQRDPNNFCQVNDTLKVKDILKKDRNPKHYDRENQNHRNIQNTLNDKYQAVNILNNETIEIRIFKGNIVPQTISRFIEFTHCLVQFVKNNGSDKMFFRYFMEYAKKEKIHYPFLNEFHNQFNIEKDVKELKENFRYSSKFKKSLRNVAYDIPQLNIFTGKPKVKKNRKIINR
;
A
#
# COMPACT_ATOMS: atom_id res chain seq x y z
N MET A 1 4.99 -13.29 -43.28
CA MET A 1 3.60 -12.78 -43.22
C MET A 1 2.67 -13.29 -44.35
N VAL A 2 3.09 -14.23 -45.21
CA VAL A 2 2.21 -14.75 -46.31
C VAL A 2 1.81 -16.23 -46.11
N SER A 3 2.36 -16.94 -45.11
CA SER A 3 1.99 -18.33 -44.80
C SER A 3 0.76 -18.48 -43.89
N THR A 4 0.30 -17.42 -43.22
CA THR A 4 -0.75 -17.49 -42.19
C THR A 4 -2.18 -17.42 -42.72
N PHE A 5 -2.41 -16.86 -43.91
CA PHE A 5 -3.78 -16.68 -44.45
C PHE A 5 -4.39 -17.95 -45.07
N LYS A 6 -3.57 -18.91 -45.53
CA LYS A 6 -4.05 -20.20 -46.05
C LYS A 6 -4.56 -21.12 -44.92
N ASP A 7 -3.97 -21.04 -43.74
CA ASP A 7 -4.33 -21.85 -42.58
C ASP A 7 -5.66 -21.42 -41.93
N ILE A 8 -6.02 -20.13 -41.97
CA ILE A 8 -7.26 -19.61 -41.35
C ILE A 8 -8.52 -20.08 -42.08
N ARG A 9 -8.51 -20.12 -43.43
CA ARG A 9 -9.65 -20.65 -44.21
C ARG A 9 -9.82 -22.16 -44.08
N ILE A 10 -8.73 -22.90 -43.86
CA ILE A 10 -8.75 -24.33 -43.58
C ILE A 10 -9.31 -24.57 -42.17
N PHE A 11 -8.95 -23.75 -41.18
CA PHE A 11 -9.43 -23.84 -39.80
C PHE A 11 -10.92 -23.52 -39.63
N LYS A 12 -11.44 -22.51 -40.35
CA LYS A 12 -12.88 -22.16 -40.36
C LYS A 12 -13.79 -23.28 -40.87
N LYS A 13 -13.28 -24.15 -41.76
CA LYS A 13 -13.97 -25.36 -42.22
C LYS A 13 -13.88 -26.54 -41.24
N GLN A 14 -13.18 -26.39 -40.11
CA GLN A 14 -12.71 -27.51 -39.27
C GLN A 14 -13.04 -27.36 -37.76
N LEU A 15 -13.85 -26.38 -37.36
CA LEU A 15 -14.45 -26.33 -36.01
C LEU A 15 -15.92 -26.73 -36.13
N ASP A 16 -16.17 -28.03 -36.02
CA ASP A 16 -17.52 -28.60 -36.10
C ASP A 16 -18.10 -28.70 -34.68
N PHE A 17 -19.02 -27.80 -34.33
CA PHE A 17 -19.81 -27.93 -33.11
C PHE A 17 -20.87 -29.00 -33.35
N LYS A 18 -20.82 -30.08 -32.58
CA LYS A 18 -21.82 -31.15 -32.71
C LYS A 18 -23.24 -30.68 -32.35
N TYR A 19 -23.36 -29.61 -31.58
CA TYR A 19 -24.63 -28.99 -31.15
C TYR A 19 -24.44 -27.48 -31.02
N ASN A 20 -25.46 -26.69 -31.34
CA ASN A 20 -25.43 -25.27 -31.02
C ASN A 20 -25.65 -25.02 -29.51
N SER A 21 -25.36 -23.82 -28.99
CA SER A 21 -25.54 -23.51 -27.56
C SER A 21 -26.98 -23.67 -27.09
N GLU A 22 -27.97 -23.43 -27.95
CA GLU A 22 -29.38 -23.60 -27.60
C GLU A 22 -29.72 -25.08 -27.38
N GLU A 23 -29.29 -25.97 -28.26
CA GLU A 23 -29.45 -27.41 -28.13
C GLU A 23 -28.74 -27.94 -26.88
N LEU A 24 -27.49 -27.53 -26.66
CA LEU A 24 -26.74 -27.89 -25.45
C LEU A 24 -27.48 -27.45 -24.18
N SER A 25 -28.07 -26.24 -24.18
CA SER A 25 -28.80 -25.71 -23.03
C SER A 25 -29.96 -26.60 -22.58
N ARG A 26 -30.68 -27.23 -23.52
CA ARG A 26 -31.82 -28.10 -23.23
C ARG A 26 -31.41 -29.36 -22.46
N HIS A 27 -30.24 -29.91 -22.76
CA HIS A 27 -29.76 -31.12 -22.09
C HIS A 27 -29.18 -30.83 -20.70
N ILE A 28 -28.52 -29.70 -20.51
CA ILE A 28 -27.85 -29.36 -19.23
C ILE A 28 -28.80 -28.81 -18.15
N PHE A 29 -30.06 -28.49 -18.49
CA PHE A 29 -31.05 -28.02 -17.50
C PHE A 29 -31.29 -29.03 -16.38
N SER A 30 -31.35 -30.33 -16.71
CA SER A 30 -31.57 -31.38 -15.70
C SER A 30 -30.41 -31.43 -14.68
N PRO A 31 -29.14 -31.53 -15.09
CA PRO A 31 -27.99 -31.40 -14.18
C PRO A 31 -27.99 -30.12 -13.33
N LEU A 32 -28.24 -28.96 -13.93
CA LEU A 32 -28.22 -27.68 -13.21
C LEU A 32 -29.35 -27.60 -12.18
N ARG A 33 -30.56 -28.08 -12.49
CA ARG A 33 -31.67 -28.17 -11.53
C ARG A 33 -31.32 -29.01 -10.31
N LEU A 34 -30.55 -30.08 -10.50
CA LEU A 34 -30.14 -30.96 -9.41
C LEU A 34 -29.15 -30.31 -8.43
N MET A 35 -28.36 -29.33 -8.88
CA MET A 35 -27.37 -28.58 -8.09
C MET A 35 -27.90 -27.22 -7.57
N LYS A 36 -28.99 -26.72 -8.14
CA LYS A 36 -29.59 -25.41 -7.86
C LYS A 36 -29.85 -25.13 -6.37
N ASN A 37 -29.31 -24.01 -5.87
CA ASN A 37 -29.57 -23.41 -4.57
C ASN A 37 -29.29 -24.30 -3.34
N LYS A 38 -28.43 -25.31 -3.46
CA LYS A 38 -28.20 -26.35 -2.43
C LYS A 38 -26.94 -26.17 -1.58
N LYS A 39 -26.24 -25.03 -1.66
CA LYS A 39 -24.86 -24.87 -1.13
C LYS A 39 -23.90 -25.98 -1.59
N GLN A 40 -24.22 -26.63 -2.72
CA GLN A 40 -23.49 -27.76 -3.28
C GLN A 40 -22.60 -27.25 -4.42
N LEU A 41 -21.28 -27.41 -4.25
CA LEU A 41 -20.28 -27.01 -5.25
C LEU A 41 -19.97 -28.12 -6.25
N SER A 42 -20.25 -29.37 -5.89
CA SER A 42 -20.03 -30.51 -6.77
C SER A 42 -21.08 -31.62 -6.59
N LYS A 43 -21.33 -32.40 -7.64
CA LYS A 43 -22.30 -33.50 -7.63
C LYS A 43 -21.92 -34.58 -8.64
N LYS A 44 -22.18 -35.85 -8.30
CA LYS A 44 -22.01 -36.99 -9.21
C LYS A 44 -23.18 -37.12 -10.18
N PHE A 45 -22.88 -37.44 -11.42
CA PHE A 45 -23.83 -37.70 -12.50
C PHE A 45 -23.32 -38.83 -13.38
N LYS A 46 -24.21 -39.49 -14.13
CA LYS A 46 -23.75 -40.31 -15.26
C LYS A 46 -23.18 -39.37 -16.32
N PHE A 47 -22.06 -39.76 -16.93
CA PHE A 47 -21.34 -38.92 -17.89
C PHE A 47 -22.23 -38.41 -19.02
N ILE A 48 -23.06 -39.28 -19.59
CA ILE A 48 -23.95 -38.95 -20.71
C ILE A 48 -25.03 -37.91 -20.34
N ASP A 49 -25.40 -37.82 -19.07
CA ASP A 49 -26.44 -36.89 -18.61
C ASP A 49 -25.93 -35.43 -18.54
N VAL A 50 -24.60 -35.25 -18.46
CA VAL A 50 -23.93 -33.95 -18.31
C VAL A 50 -23.09 -33.57 -19.52
N PHE A 51 -22.62 -34.56 -20.28
CA PHE A 51 -21.90 -34.37 -21.54
C PHE A 51 -22.60 -35.18 -22.64
N PRO A 52 -23.85 -34.84 -23.00
CA PRO A 52 -24.65 -35.56 -24.00
C PRO A 52 -24.02 -35.50 -25.40
N THR A 53 -23.10 -34.55 -25.60
CA THR A 53 -22.48 -34.26 -26.88
C THR A 53 -21.21 -35.08 -27.12
N ASP A 54 -20.65 -35.72 -26.09
CA ASP A 54 -19.37 -36.42 -26.15
C ASP A 54 -19.54 -37.95 -26.22
N ASP A 55 -18.82 -38.62 -27.15
CA ASP A 55 -18.81 -40.09 -27.24
C ASP A 55 -17.90 -40.70 -26.17
N ILE A 56 -18.40 -41.75 -25.50
CA ILE A 56 -17.67 -42.55 -24.51
C ILE A 56 -16.40 -43.20 -25.11
N LYS A 57 -16.37 -43.45 -26.43
CA LYS A 57 -15.14 -43.98 -27.08
C LYS A 57 -14.02 -42.95 -27.12
N THR A 58 -14.32 -41.68 -27.38
CA THR A 58 -13.36 -40.55 -27.30
C THR A 58 -12.92 -40.33 -25.85
N PHE A 59 -13.80 -40.59 -24.90
CA PHE A 59 -13.57 -40.44 -23.47
C PHE A 59 -12.46 -41.37 -22.91
N ASN A 60 -12.39 -42.63 -23.36
CA ASN A 60 -11.40 -43.61 -22.85
C ASN A 60 -9.95 -43.33 -23.28
N SER A 61 -9.70 -42.76 -24.47
CA SER A 61 -8.33 -42.41 -24.91
C SER A 61 -7.79 -41.16 -24.19
N LEU A 62 -8.69 -40.26 -23.79
CA LEU A 62 -8.42 -38.98 -23.14
C LEU A 62 -8.08 -39.10 -21.65
N PHE A 63 -8.51 -40.19 -20.98
CA PHE A 63 -8.50 -40.38 -19.52
C PHE A 63 -7.13 -40.76 -18.94
N LEU A 64 -6.28 -41.45 -19.71
CA LEU A 64 -4.97 -41.97 -19.25
C LEU A 64 -3.96 -40.90 -18.80
N LYS A 65 -4.28 -39.60 -18.90
CA LYS A 65 -3.37 -38.48 -18.61
C LYS A 65 -3.83 -37.50 -17.52
N VAL A 66 -5.02 -37.65 -16.91
CA VAL A 66 -5.55 -36.66 -15.95
C VAL A 66 -6.05 -37.32 -14.66
N LYS A 67 -5.20 -37.36 -13.63
CA LYS A 67 -5.54 -37.89 -12.28
C LYS A 67 -6.58 -37.05 -11.50
N GLU A 68 -6.95 -35.87 -12.00
CA GLU A 68 -7.77 -34.88 -11.26
C GLU A 68 -9.28 -35.02 -11.50
N LEU A 69 -9.71 -35.73 -12.55
CA LEU A 69 -11.13 -35.96 -12.82
C LEU A 69 -11.64 -37.12 -11.95
N GLN A 70 -12.53 -36.84 -11.00
CA GLN A 70 -13.21 -37.87 -10.18
C GLN A 70 -14.26 -38.63 -11.02
N TYR A 71 -13.79 -39.45 -11.95
CA TYR A 71 -14.58 -40.34 -12.79
C TYR A 71 -14.49 -41.79 -12.28
N ASN A 72 -15.61 -42.49 -12.30
CA ASN A 72 -15.68 -43.92 -12.03
C ASN A 72 -16.02 -44.65 -13.34
N GLU A 73 -15.07 -45.44 -13.84
CA GLU A 73 -15.21 -46.21 -15.09
C GLU A 73 -16.29 -47.29 -15.03
N GLU A 74 -16.41 -47.99 -13.91
CA GLU A 74 -17.37 -49.09 -13.72
C GLU A 74 -18.83 -48.59 -13.84
N ASN A 75 -19.12 -47.45 -13.22
CA ASN A 75 -20.47 -46.89 -13.16
C ASN A 75 -20.70 -45.76 -14.17
N ARG A 76 -19.67 -45.39 -14.95
CA ARG A 76 -19.65 -44.26 -15.89
C ARG A 76 -20.11 -42.94 -15.25
N GLU A 77 -19.70 -42.72 -14.00
CA GLU A 77 -20.09 -41.53 -13.23
C GLU A 77 -18.96 -40.51 -13.18
N ILE A 78 -19.30 -39.23 -13.32
CA ILE A 78 -18.38 -38.11 -13.17
C ILE A 78 -18.85 -37.15 -12.08
N THR A 79 -17.92 -36.64 -11.28
CA THR A 79 -18.20 -35.54 -10.36
C THR A 79 -18.08 -34.21 -11.08
N ILE A 80 -19.21 -33.51 -11.22
CA ILE A 80 -19.28 -32.17 -11.79
C ILE A 80 -18.99 -31.12 -10.73
N ILE A 81 -18.10 -30.18 -11.04
CA ILE A 81 -17.79 -28.97 -10.25
C ILE A 81 -18.55 -27.80 -10.87
N LEU A 82 -19.46 -27.19 -10.10
CA LEU A 82 -20.46 -26.26 -10.60
C LEU A 82 -19.87 -25.00 -11.24
N ASN A 83 -18.85 -24.38 -10.64
CA ASN A 83 -18.25 -23.16 -11.20
C ASN A 83 -17.56 -23.45 -12.54
N HIS A 84 -16.81 -24.55 -12.66
CA HIS A 84 -16.20 -24.97 -13.92
C HIS A 84 -17.24 -25.33 -14.97
N TYR A 85 -18.35 -25.96 -14.58
CA TYR A 85 -19.43 -26.34 -15.49
C TYR A 85 -20.17 -25.11 -16.07
N LEU A 86 -20.47 -24.11 -15.22
CA LEU A 86 -21.05 -22.84 -15.67
C LEU A 86 -20.07 -22.06 -16.56
N ASN A 87 -18.79 -22.03 -16.21
CA ASN A 87 -17.76 -21.38 -17.02
C ASN A 87 -17.56 -22.08 -18.36
N ALA A 88 -17.59 -23.42 -18.39
CA ALA A 88 -17.48 -24.19 -19.62
C ALA A 88 -18.62 -23.85 -20.59
N LEU A 89 -19.82 -23.67 -20.04
CA LEU A 89 -21.00 -23.32 -20.83
C LEU A 89 -20.88 -21.91 -21.39
N LYS A 90 -20.37 -20.98 -20.57
CA LYS A 90 -20.11 -19.60 -20.98
C LYS A 90 -19.09 -19.56 -22.12
N ILE A 91 -17.98 -20.28 -21.97
CA ILE A 91 -16.90 -20.34 -22.96
C ILE A 91 -17.37 -21.05 -24.24
N TYR A 92 -18.19 -22.09 -24.12
CA TYR A 92 -18.78 -22.77 -25.27
C TYR A 92 -19.60 -21.80 -26.15
N ASN A 93 -20.50 -21.03 -25.53
CA ASN A 93 -21.30 -20.04 -26.25
C ASN A 93 -20.43 -18.89 -26.80
N PHE A 94 -19.43 -18.45 -26.04
CA PHE A 94 -18.46 -17.48 -26.53
C PHE A 94 -17.77 -17.96 -27.82
N CYS A 95 -17.27 -19.21 -27.83
CA CYS A 95 -16.60 -19.78 -28.99
C CYS A 95 -17.54 -19.89 -30.19
N GLU A 96 -18.79 -20.31 -29.99
CA GLU A 96 -19.79 -20.43 -31.05
C GLU A 96 -20.08 -19.07 -31.71
N GLU A 97 -20.46 -18.08 -30.91
CA GLU A 97 -20.77 -16.71 -31.38
C GLU A 97 -19.59 -16.07 -32.12
N TYR A 98 -18.37 -16.35 -31.66
CA TYR A 98 -17.16 -15.86 -32.26
C TYR A 98 -16.88 -16.51 -33.64
N ILE A 99 -17.14 -17.82 -33.77
CA ILE A 99 -16.92 -18.59 -35.01
C ILE A 99 -17.94 -18.20 -36.10
N GLU A 100 -19.21 -18.02 -35.74
CA GLU A 100 -20.28 -17.63 -36.68
C GLU A 100 -20.00 -16.28 -37.37
N LYS A 101 -19.30 -15.35 -36.69
CA LYS A 101 -19.04 -13.99 -37.20
C LYS A 101 -17.79 -13.84 -38.05
N ASN A 102 -17.08 -14.92 -38.35
CA ASN A 102 -16.06 -14.97 -39.39
C ASN A 102 -14.87 -13.98 -39.20
N ILE A 103 -14.49 -13.64 -37.97
CA ILE A 103 -13.38 -12.69 -37.72
C ILE A 103 -12.01 -13.38 -37.91
N ASP A 104 -11.21 -12.90 -38.87
CA ASP A 104 -9.91 -13.50 -39.25
C ASP A 104 -8.74 -13.13 -38.32
N ARG A 105 -8.85 -12.13 -37.43
CA ARG A 105 -7.69 -11.57 -36.69
C ARG A 105 -7.47 -12.10 -35.25
N PRO A 106 -8.47 -12.34 -34.38
CA PRO A 106 -8.24 -12.78 -33.00
C PRO A 106 -8.02 -14.29 -32.81
N ILE A 107 -8.10 -15.07 -33.90
CA ILE A 107 -7.88 -16.52 -33.84
C ILE A 107 -6.49 -16.81 -33.27
N ASN A 108 -5.43 -16.11 -33.68
CA ASN A 108 -4.06 -16.51 -33.31
C ASN A 108 -3.73 -16.49 -31.81
N MET A 109 -4.50 -15.79 -30.96
CA MET A 109 -4.21 -15.69 -29.52
C MET A 109 -5.15 -16.49 -28.62
N LEU A 110 -6.45 -16.54 -28.93
CA LEU A 110 -7.34 -17.58 -28.36
C LEU A 110 -6.89 -18.99 -28.80
N LYS A 111 -6.23 -19.08 -29.96
CA LYS A 111 -5.59 -20.27 -30.52
C LYS A 111 -4.49 -20.84 -29.64
N HIS A 112 -3.70 -20.00 -28.96
CA HIS A 112 -2.57 -20.49 -28.15
C HIS A 112 -3.00 -21.04 -26.78
N SER A 113 -3.94 -20.39 -26.07
CA SER A 113 -4.28 -20.85 -24.70
C SER A 113 -5.42 -21.87 -24.64
N ILE A 114 -6.57 -21.57 -25.26
CA ILE A 114 -7.76 -22.44 -25.17
C ILE A 114 -7.70 -23.55 -26.21
N LEU A 115 -7.42 -23.19 -27.47
CA LEU A 115 -7.47 -24.14 -28.58
C LEU A 115 -6.25 -25.06 -28.58
N GLU A 116 -5.01 -24.56 -28.44
CA GLU A 116 -3.81 -25.42 -28.37
C GLU A 116 -3.89 -26.44 -27.23
N THR A 117 -4.48 -26.06 -26.09
CA THR A 117 -4.62 -26.96 -24.94
C THR A 117 -5.84 -27.89 -25.03
N CYS A 118 -6.94 -27.46 -25.66
CA CYS A 118 -8.05 -28.37 -26.01
C CYS A 118 -7.66 -29.36 -27.13
N PHE A 119 -6.67 -29.03 -27.96
CA PHE A 119 -6.24 -29.80 -29.15
C PHE A 119 -4.92 -30.56 -29.01
N THR A 120 -4.17 -30.40 -27.92
CA THR A 120 -2.90 -31.13 -27.66
C THR A 120 -3.08 -32.61 -27.37
N ILE A 121 -4.31 -33.13 -27.32
CA ILE A 121 -4.55 -34.47 -26.79
C ILE A 121 -4.60 -35.57 -27.85
N ASP A 122 -4.81 -35.25 -29.13
CA ASP A 122 -4.50 -36.22 -30.20
C ASP A 122 -4.43 -35.51 -31.55
N LYS A 123 -3.30 -35.63 -32.27
CA LYS A 123 -3.12 -34.94 -33.56
C LYS A 123 -4.12 -35.39 -34.64
N LYS A 124 -4.83 -36.49 -34.40
CA LYS A 124 -5.86 -37.03 -35.31
C LYS A 124 -7.28 -36.49 -35.08
N ASP A 125 -7.56 -35.85 -33.93
CA ASP A 125 -8.91 -35.39 -33.52
C ASP A 125 -8.97 -33.87 -33.20
N ILE A 126 -8.02 -33.10 -33.76
CA ILE A 126 -7.86 -31.63 -33.60
C ILE A 126 -9.11 -30.82 -34.02
N TYR A 127 -10.11 -31.44 -34.65
CA TYR A 127 -11.13 -30.71 -35.41
C TYR A 127 -12.55 -30.72 -34.81
N LYS A 128 -12.73 -31.17 -33.56
CA LYS A 128 -14.04 -31.15 -32.88
C LYS A 128 -13.96 -30.53 -31.49
N LEU A 129 -14.44 -29.30 -31.35
CA LEU A 129 -14.61 -28.64 -30.06
C LEU A 129 -15.85 -29.22 -29.38
N SER A 130 -15.71 -29.64 -28.11
CA SER A 130 -16.82 -30.21 -27.34
C SER A 130 -16.93 -29.61 -25.96
N PHE A 131 -18.13 -29.67 -25.40
CA PHE A 131 -18.42 -29.12 -24.08
C PHE A 131 -17.56 -29.78 -22.98
N PHE A 132 -17.36 -31.10 -23.05
CA PHE A 132 -16.48 -31.80 -22.12
C PHE A 132 -15.02 -31.35 -22.21
N LYS A 133 -14.48 -31.10 -23.42
CA LYS A 133 -13.09 -30.65 -23.59
C LYS A 133 -12.85 -29.30 -22.90
N ILE A 134 -13.79 -28.36 -23.05
CA ILE A 134 -13.74 -27.05 -22.36
C ILE A 134 -13.83 -27.23 -20.84
N TYR A 135 -14.78 -28.05 -20.38
CA TYR A 135 -14.93 -28.33 -18.95
C TYR A 135 -13.68 -28.96 -18.32
N ARG A 136 -13.10 -29.95 -19.00
CA ARG A 136 -11.85 -30.60 -18.60
C ARG A 136 -10.70 -29.59 -18.49
N TYR A 137 -10.56 -28.69 -19.46
CA TYR A 137 -9.52 -27.67 -19.44
C TYR A 137 -9.62 -26.77 -18.21
N LEU A 138 -10.84 -26.35 -17.86
CA LEU A 138 -11.08 -25.53 -16.67
C LEU A 138 -10.77 -26.25 -15.36
N ILE A 139 -10.80 -27.58 -15.32
CA ILE A 139 -10.42 -28.36 -14.14
C ILE A 139 -8.90 -28.41 -13.95
N SER A 140 -8.13 -28.43 -15.04
CA SER A 140 -6.66 -28.48 -14.98
C SER A 140 -5.97 -27.16 -14.56
N ASP A 141 -6.74 -26.25 -13.94
CA ASP A 141 -6.31 -24.99 -13.31
C ASP A 141 -5.52 -24.02 -14.22
N GLN A 142 -5.66 -24.16 -15.54
CA GLN A 142 -5.10 -23.23 -16.54
C GLN A 142 -6.00 -22.01 -16.78
N LEU A 143 -6.75 -21.59 -15.76
CA LEU A 143 -7.59 -20.39 -15.81
C LEU A 143 -6.78 -19.11 -15.97
N THR A 144 -5.53 -19.10 -15.52
CA THR A 144 -4.62 -17.94 -15.63
C THR A 144 -4.15 -17.67 -17.06
N SER A 145 -3.98 -18.70 -17.89
CA SER A 145 -3.53 -18.56 -19.28
C SER A 145 -4.65 -18.14 -20.25
N LEU A 146 -5.91 -18.30 -19.84
CA LEU A 146 -7.10 -17.91 -20.60
C LEU A 146 -7.21 -16.38 -20.81
N PHE A 147 -6.66 -15.59 -19.90
CA PHE A 147 -6.88 -14.14 -19.84
C PHE A 147 -5.65 -13.29 -20.13
N SER A 148 -4.53 -13.87 -20.59
CA SER A 148 -3.31 -13.10 -20.87
C SER A 148 -3.41 -12.23 -22.13
N GLN A 149 -3.40 -10.92 -21.89
CA GLN A 149 -2.87 -9.79 -22.66
C GLN A 149 -3.62 -9.19 -23.87
N ASN A 150 -4.06 -9.90 -24.92
CA ASN A 150 -4.23 -9.19 -26.23
C ASN A 150 -5.62 -9.21 -26.90
N ASN A 151 -6.75 -9.19 -26.18
CA ASN A 151 -8.04 -9.38 -26.86
C ASN A 151 -9.26 -8.63 -26.27
N ILE A 152 -9.04 -7.57 -25.49
CA ILE A 152 -10.07 -6.99 -24.59
C ILE A 152 -11.23 -6.32 -25.35
N GLN A 153 -10.95 -5.43 -26.32
CA GLN A 153 -12.01 -4.64 -26.97
C GLN A 153 -12.89 -5.46 -27.94
N GLU A 154 -12.31 -6.42 -28.67
CA GLU A 154 -13.12 -7.28 -29.56
C GLU A 154 -13.85 -8.39 -28.79
N CYS A 155 -13.32 -8.85 -27.64
CA CYS A 155 -13.99 -9.88 -26.83
C CYS A 155 -15.12 -9.33 -25.96
N GLU A 156 -15.14 -8.04 -25.61
CA GLU A 156 -16.16 -7.44 -24.74
C GLU A 156 -17.60 -7.69 -25.25
N LEU A 157 -17.83 -7.50 -26.54
CA LEU A 157 -19.15 -7.73 -27.16
C LEU A 157 -19.59 -9.19 -27.02
N TYR A 158 -18.68 -10.14 -27.20
CA TYR A 158 -18.95 -11.57 -27.11
C TYR A 158 -19.07 -12.05 -25.66
N HIS A 159 -18.33 -11.45 -24.73
CA HIS A 159 -18.52 -11.65 -23.30
C HIS A 159 -19.91 -11.18 -22.86
N LYS A 160 -20.35 -10.01 -23.31
CA LYS A 160 -21.70 -9.48 -23.02
C LYS A 160 -22.82 -10.38 -23.55
N LYS A 161 -22.66 -10.92 -24.75
CA LYS A 161 -23.59 -11.92 -25.30
C LYS A 161 -23.60 -13.22 -24.48
N SER A 162 -22.42 -13.76 -24.18
CA SER A 162 -22.27 -14.98 -23.38
C SER A 162 -22.81 -14.81 -21.95
N ASP A 163 -22.66 -13.61 -21.38
CA ASP A 163 -23.27 -13.23 -20.12
C ASP A 163 -24.79 -13.22 -20.19
N THR A 164 -25.34 -12.66 -21.26
CA THR A 164 -26.79 -12.66 -21.50
C THR A 164 -27.30 -14.09 -21.63
N PHE A 165 -26.59 -14.95 -22.36
CA PHE A 165 -26.91 -16.37 -22.52
C PHE A 165 -26.95 -17.11 -21.17
N ILE A 166 -25.86 -17.05 -20.40
CA ILE A 166 -25.79 -17.71 -19.09
C ILE A 166 -26.81 -17.13 -18.12
N THR A 167 -26.96 -15.81 -18.08
CA THR A 167 -27.95 -15.14 -17.24
C THR A 167 -29.37 -15.57 -17.61
N GLY A 168 -29.67 -15.72 -18.90
CA GLY A 168 -30.92 -16.27 -19.40
C GLY A 168 -31.18 -17.69 -18.87
N ILE A 169 -30.19 -18.57 -18.93
CA ILE A 169 -30.28 -19.94 -18.38
C ILE A 169 -30.53 -19.92 -16.87
N LEU A 170 -29.74 -19.13 -16.12
CA LEU A 170 -29.88 -19.04 -14.66
C LEU A 170 -31.25 -18.47 -14.28
N ASN A 171 -31.74 -17.46 -14.99
CA ASN A 171 -33.06 -16.87 -14.78
C ASN A 171 -34.18 -17.86 -15.09
N HIS A 172 -34.12 -18.56 -16.23
CA HIS A 172 -35.07 -19.60 -16.60
C HIS A 172 -35.15 -20.68 -15.51
N LEU A 173 -34.00 -21.10 -14.99
CA LEU A 173 -33.90 -22.07 -13.92
C LEU A 173 -34.22 -21.50 -12.54
N LYS A 174 -34.46 -20.18 -12.39
CA LYS A 174 -34.56 -19.47 -11.09
C LYS A 174 -33.37 -19.77 -10.16
N PHE A 175 -32.18 -19.91 -10.74
CA PHE A 175 -30.94 -20.32 -10.08
C PHE A 175 -30.24 -19.09 -9.50
N ASN A 176 -30.07 -19.05 -8.18
CA ASN A 176 -29.25 -18.03 -7.53
C ASN A 176 -27.88 -18.64 -7.18
N VAL A 177 -26.88 -18.37 -8.01
CA VAL A 177 -25.52 -18.93 -7.87
C VAL A 177 -24.86 -18.57 -6.54
N SER A 178 -25.20 -17.43 -5.92
CA SER A 178 -24.67 -17.04 -4.61
C SER A 178 -25.12 -17.99 -3.49
N LYS A 179 -26.31 -18.60 -3.61
CA LYS A 179 -26.79 -19.65 -2.69
C LYS A 179 -25.99 -20.96 -2.79
N ASN A 180 -25.15 -21.10 -3.82
CA ASN A 180 -24.19 -22.19 -3.99
C ASN A 180 -22.77 -21.82 -3.56
N ASN A 181 -22.55 -20.67 -2.91
CA ASN A 181 -21.22 -20.12 -2.62
C ASN A 181 -20.37 -19.90 -3.89
N ILE A 182 -21.02 -19.49 -4.98
CA ILE A 182 -20.38 -19.11 -6.23
C ILE A 182 -20.68 -17.66 -6.52
N LEU A 183 -19.66 -16.90 -6.92
CA LEU A 183 -19.74 -15.47 -7.22
C LEU A 183 -19.12 -15.18 -8.59
N PRO A 184 -19.72 -14.29 -9.38
CA PRO A 184 -19.12 -13.83 -10.63
C PRO A 184 -17.95 -12.88 -10.33
N CYS A 185 -16.84 -13.04 -11.04
CA CYS A 185 -15.68 -12.15 -10.96
C CYS A 185 -15.74 -11.12 -12.08
N SER A 186 -15.88 -9.84 -11.72
CA SER A 186 -15.95 -8.69 -12.62
C SER A 186 -14.75 -8.59 -13.57
N ILE A 187 -13.56 -9.03 -13.11
CA ILE A 187 -12.31 -8.98 -13.89
C ILE A 187 -12.17 -10.13 -14.89
N THR A 188 -12.58 -11.36 -14.55
CA THR A 188 -12.40 -12.51 -15.46
C THR A 188 -13.62 -12.77 -16.32
N GLY A 189 -14.78 -12.22 -15.97
CA GLY A 189 -16.02 -12.64 -16.60
C GLY A 189 -16.40 -14.09 -16.22
N LEU A 190 -15.80 -14.72 -15.21
CA LEU A 190 -16.10 -16.11 -14.85
C LEU A 190 -16.68 -16.26 -13.44
N PHE A 191 -17.36 -17.37 -13.21
CA PHE A 191 -17.87 -17.79 -11.92
C PHE A 191 -16.78 -18.49 -11.12
N HIS A 192 -16.62 -18.09 -9.86
CA HIS A 192 -15.61 -18.62 -8.94
C HIS A 192 -16.23 -18.96 -7.60
N ARG A 193 -15.55 -19.77 -6.79
CA ARG A 193 -16.05 -20.04 -5.44
C ARG A 193 -15.93 -18.75 -4.62
N LYS A 194 -16.82 -18.57 -3.65
CA LYS A 194 -16.81 -17.41 -2.75
C LYS A 194 -15.47 -17.20 -2.06
N ASN A 195 -14.75 -18.29 -1.78
CA ASN A 195 -13.43 -18.25 -1.16
C ASN A 195 -12.30 -17.90 -2.13
N ASP A 196 -12.56 -17.80 -3.43
CA ASP A 196 -11.53 -17.53 -4.44
C ASP A 196 -11.59 -16.07 -4.93
N VAL A 197 -12.58 -15.30 -4.45
CA VAL A 197 -12.79 -13.89 -4.82
C VAL A 197 -12.80 -12.97 -3.59
N LEU A 198 -12.59 -11.68 -3.84
CA LEU A 198 -12.68 -10.57 -2.90
C LEU A 198 -13.64 -9.52 -3.46
N GLN A 199 -14.41 -8.87 -2.59
CA GLN A 199 -15.34 -7.83 -3.02
C GLN A 199 -14.58 -6.53 -3.32
N ILE A 200 -14.91 -5.89 -4.42
CA ILE A 200 -14.30 -4.61 -4.84
C ILE A 200 -14.97 -3.48 -4.05
N TYR A 201 -14.15 -2.57 -3.51
CA TYR A 201 -14.63 -1.40 -2.80
C TYR A 201 -15.43 -0.51 -3.76
N ASN A 202 -16.66 -0.20 -3.39
CA ASN A 202 -17.63 0.45 -4.26
C ASN A 202 -17.76 1.93 -3.90
N ASP A 203 -16.92 2.75 -4.51
CA ASP A 203 -17.24 4.16 -4.71
C ASP A 203 -17.47 4.43 -6.21
N ARG A 204 -18.32 5.41 -6.51
CA ARG A 204 -18.76 5.70 -7.89
C ARG A 204 -17.62 6.19 -8.80
N LEU A 205 -16.54 6.73 -8.24
CA LEU A 205 -15.43 7.30 -9.01
C LEU A 205 -14.49 6.18 -9.46
N THR A 206 -14.06 5.32 -8.54
CA THR A 206 -13.15 4.20 -8.81
C THR A 206 -13.75 3.26 -9.85
N PHE A 207 -15.05 2.97 -9.79
CA PHE A 207 -15.69 2.04 -10.74
C PHE A 207 -15.79 2.61 -12.16
N ASN A 208 -16.06 3.92 -12.31
CA ASN A 208 -16.11 4.58 -13.62
C ASN A 208 -14.73 4.63 -14.29
N GLU A 209 -13.66 4.78 -13.51
CA GLU A 209 -12.28 4.71 -14.02
C GLU A 209 -11.90 3.28 -14.43
N ILE A 210 -12.30 2.26 -13.66
CA ILE A 210 -12.12 0.85 -14.06
C ILE A 210 -12.84 0.56 -15.40
N LEU A 211 -14.07 1.07 -15.55
CA LEU A 211 -14.86 0.97 -16.78
C LEU A 211 -14.20 1.72 -17.95
N TYR A 212 -13.68 2.92 -17.73
CA TYR A 212 -13.05 3.76 -18.75
C TYR A 212 -11.81 3.09 -19.36
N ASN A 213 -11.06 2.32 -18.56
CA ASN A 213 -9.88 1.58 -19.02
C ASN A 213 -10.20 0.19 -19.58
N ASN A 214 -11.48 -0.16 -19.80
CA ASN A 214 -11.95 -1.42 -20.41
C ASN A 214 -11.61 -2.72 -19.64
N HIS A 215 -11.43 -2.69 -18.32
CA HIS A 215 -10.95 -3.86 -17.56
C HIS A 215 -12.05 -4.73 -16.90
N ILE A 216 -13.33 -4.57 -17.27
CA ILE A 216 -14.46 -5.33 -16.68
C ILE A 216 -15.15 -6.19 -17.74
N PHE A 217 -15.22 -7.50 -17.49
CA PHE A 217 -15.79 -8.51 -18.40
C PHE A 217 -17.17 -9.04 -17.99
N PHE A 218 -17.67 -8.65 -16.80
CA PHE A 218 -19.02 -9.01 -16.34
C PHE A 218 -19.83 -7.72 -16.19
N ASN A 219 -20.73 -7.48 -17.14
CA ASN A 219 -21.57 -6.30 -17.18
C ASN A 219 -23.04 -6.67 -16.93
N ASP A 220 -23.48 -6.60 -15.68
CA ASP A 220 -24.88 -6.31 -15.39
C ASP A 220 -24.96 -4.93 -14.74
N TYR A 221 -25.15 -3.90 -15.57
CA TYR A 221 -25.19 -2.48 -15.20
C TYR A 221 -26.23 -2.16 -14.11
N LYS A 222 -27.06 -3.13 -13.70
CA LYS A 222 -28.12 -2.96 -12.69
C LYS A 222 -27.73 -3.30 -11.26
N ILE A 223 -26.55 -3.87 -10.97
CA ILE A 223 -26.14 -4.15 -9.57
C ILE A 223 -24.70 -3.71 -9.32
N ILE A 224 -24.53 -2.40 -9.13
CA ILE A 224 -23.27 -1.73 -8.78
C ILE A 224 -22.75 -2.14 -7.38
N SER A 225 -23.55 -2.83 -6.55
CA SER A 225 -23.20 -3.15 -5.15
C SER A 225 -22.46 -4.47 -4.91
N ASN A 226 -22.24 -5.32 -5.93
CA ASN A 226 -21.75 -6.70 -5.76
C ASN A 226 -20.64 -7.10 -6.76
N SER A 227 -19.65 -6.23 -7.00
CA SER A 227 -18.51 -6.54 -7.87
C SER A 227 -17.41 -7.30 -7.12
N TYR A 228 -16.81 -8.31 -7.76
CA TYR A 228 -15.77 -9.15 -7.15
C TYR A 228 -14.54 -9.30 -8.05
N ALA A 229 -13.36 -9.32 -7.44
CA ALA A 229 -12.09 -9.63 -8.05
C ALA A 229 -11.63 -11.02 -7.62
N HIS A 230 -11.18 -11.87 -8.55
CA HIS A 230 -10.54 -13.12 -8.16
C HIS A 230 -9.22 -12.82 -7.45
N LYS A 231 -8.92 -13.53 -6.35
CA LYS A 231 -7.77 -13.28 -5.46
C LYS A 231 -6.43 -13.27 -6.19
N PHE A 232 -6.38 -14.03 -7.27
CA PHE A 232 -5.29 -14.07 -8.22
C PHE A 232 -4.87 -12.69 -8.78
N PHE A 233 -5.80 -11.74 -8.88
CA PHE A 233 -5.58 -10.38 -9.39
C PHE A 233 -5.42 -9.33 -8.27
N VAL A 234 -5.35 -9.76 -7.00
CA VAL A 234 -5.35 -8.87 -5.84
C VAL A 234 -4.01 -8.96 -5.09
N LYS A 235 -3.25 -7.87 -5.10
CA LYS A 235 -2.02 -7.67 -4.33
C LYS A 235 -2.32 -7.78 -2.82
N GLY A 236 -1.46 -8.52 -2.12
CA GLY A 236 -1.56 -8.76 -0.68
C GLY A 236 -2.32 -10.03 -0.28
N TYR A 237 -2.83 -10.82 -1.23
CA TYR A 237 -3.52 -12.08 -0.96
C TYR A 237 -2.74 -13.31 -1.45
N GLY A 238 -2.18 -14.11 -0.53
CA GLY A 238 -1.75 -15.50 -0.81
C GLY A 238 -0.61 -15.70 -1.83
N GLU A 239 0.32 -14.74 -1.94
CA GLU A 239 1.58 -14.76 -2.72
C GLU A 239 1.73 -15.82 -3.84
N LYS A 240 1.16 -15.50 -5.01
CA LYS A 240 1.82 -15.69 -6.32
C LYS A 240 1.36 -14.58 -7.27
N ARG A 241 2.33 -13.89 -7.86
CA ARG A 241 2.16 -12.73 -8.76
C ARG A 241 1.75 -13.21 -10.15
N ILE A 242 0.72 -12.63 -10.75
CA ILE A 242 0.71 -12.41 -12.20
C ILE A 242 0.31 -10.96 -12.40
N TYR A 243 1.14 -10.30 -13.20
CA TYR A 243 1.03 -8.93 -13.61
C TYR A 243 0.04 -8.84 -14.78
N PHE A 244 -0.84 -7.84 -14.76
CA PHE A 244 -1.60 -7.45 -15.95
C PHE A 244 -1.18 -6.03 -16.39
N ILE A 245 -0.27 -6.03 -17.37
CA ILE A 245 -0.02 -5.05 -18.44
C ILE A 245 0.39 -3.62 -18.07
N ASP A 246 1.57 -3.27 -18.58
CA ASP A 246 2.06 -1.94 -18.97
C ASP A 246 1.34 -1.55 -20.27
N TYR A 247 0.46 -0.55 -20.25
CA TYR A 247 -0.41 -0.22 -21.39
C TYR A 247 0.19 0.82 -22.37
N ASP A 248 1.39 1.30 -22.10
CA ASP A 248 2.17 2.14 -23.00
C ASP A 248 3.65 1.76 -22.87
N GLU A 249 4.44 2.01 -23.91
CA GLU A 249 5.91 2.03 -23.79
C GLU A 249 6.41 3.15 -22.83
N ASP A 250 5.50 3.86 -22.16
CA ASP A 250 5.75 4.75 -21.04
C ASP A 250 5.64 3.98 -19.71
N GLU A 251 6.80 3.73 -19.12
CA GLU A 251 7.02 3.07 -17.84
C GLU A 251 5.94 3.40 -16.77
N ASN A 252 5.26 2.36 -16.25
CA ASN A 252 4.83 2.18 -14.83
C ASN A 252 3.33 2.03 -14.51
N ASN A 253 2.39 1.96 -15.45
CA ASN A 253 0.97 1.84 -15.08
C ASN A 253 0.49 0.38 -15.02
N GLU A 254 0.98 -0.40 -14.05
CA GLU A 254 0.44 -1.72 -13.75
C GLU A 254 -0.99 -1.62 -13.17
N PHE A 255 -2.00 -2.08 -13.91
CA PHE A 255 -3.35 -2.20 -13.41
C PHE A 255 -3.44 -3.39 -12.43
N ASN A 256 -3.56 -3.10 -11.14
CA ASN A 256 -3.65 -4.11 -10.08
C ASN A 256 -4.76 -3.77 -9.09
N PHE A 257 -5.38 -4.78 -8.46
CA PHE A 257 -6.21 -4.55 -7.27
C PHE A 257 -5.37 -4.74 -6.01
N ILE A 258 -5.65 -4.01 -4.94
CA ILE A 258 -4.94 -4.13 -3.68
C ILE A 258 -5.91 -4.41 -2.55
N TYR A 259 -5.64 -5.42 -1.72
CA TYR A 259 -6.50 -5.75 -0.59
C TYR A 259 -6.26 -4.81 0.58
N VAL A 260 -7.33 -4.17 1.06
CA VAL A 260 -7.31 -3.25 2.21
C VAL A 260 -7.95 -3.94 3.40
N LYS A 261 -7.13 -4.33 4.37
CA LYS A 261 -7.56 -5.14 5.53
C LYS A 261 -8.61 -4.45 6.39
N GLU A 262 -8.47 -3.14 6.58
CA GLU A 262 -9.38 -2.30 7.36
C GLU A 262 -10.77 -2.23 6.73
N LEU A 263 -10.83 -2.18 5.40
CA LEU A 263 -12.06 -2.16 4.62
C LEU A 263 -12.64 -3.56 4.41
N LYS A 264 -11.79 -4.60 4.43
CA LYS A 264 -12.11 -5.97 3.98
C LYS A 264 -12.51 -6.06 2.50
N TYR A 265 -12.11 -5.07 1.71
CA TYR A 265 -12.37 -4.94 0.29
C TYR A 265 -11.05 -4.82 -0.48
N CYS A 266 -11.07 -5.09 -1.78
CA CYS A 266 -9.98 -4.72 -2.68
C CYS A 266 -10.29 -3.40 -3.39
N VAL A 267 -9.28 -2.55 -3.55
CA VAL A 267 -9.36 -1.23 -4.21
C VAL A 267 -8.49 -1.27 -5.46
N ALA A 268 -8.78 -0.42 -6.45
CA ALA A 268 -7.90 -0.29 -7.61
C ALA A 268 -6.59 0.42 -7.23
N SER A 269 -5.47 0.04 -7.85
CA SER A 269 -4.13 0.58 -7.56
C SER A 269 -3.95 2.07 -7.88
N TYR A 270 -4.89 2.70 -8.56
CA TYR A 270 -4.87 4.12 -8.92
C TYR A 270 -5.93 4.96 -8.17
N ASP A 271 -6.66 4.37 -7.21
CA ASP A 271 -7.60 5.13 -6.38
C ASP A 271 -6.83 6.02 -5.37
N GLU A 272 -6.31 7.16 -5.84
CA GLU A 272 -5.47 8.07 -5.05
C GLU A 272 -6.16 8.53 -3.74
N ILE A 273 -7.49 8.66 -3.77
CA ILE A 273 -8.27 9.10 -2.60
C ILE A 273 -8.25 8.01 -1.54
N THR A 274 -8.47 6.76 -1.91
CA THR A 274 -8.44 5.64 -0.97
C THR A 274 -7.01 5.31 -0.55
N LEU A 275 -6.04 5.33 -1.47
CA LEU A 275 -4.63 5.05 -1.20
C LEU A 275 -4.00 6.12 -0.29
N SER A 276 -4.36 7.40 -0.46
CA SER A 276 -3.91 8.46 0.46
C SER A 276 -4.47 8.31 1.87
N LYS A 277 -5.68 7.75 2.01
CA LYS A 277 -6.28 7.43 3.32
C LYS A 277 -5.65 6.20 3.98
N TYR A 278 -5.10 5.30 3.19
CA TYR A 278 -4.52 4.03 3.66
C TYR A 278 -3.10 3.85 3.12
N PRO A 279 -2.14 4.68 3.54
CA PRO A 279 -0.77 4.69 3.01
C PRO A 279 -0.01 3.38 3.22
N GLN A 280 -0.43 2.51 4.17
CA GLN A 280 0.07 1.14 4.30
C GLN A 280 -0.04 0.32 3.02
N ILE A 281 -0.95 0.69 2.14
CA ILE A 281 -1.17 0.02 0.86
C ILE A 281 -0.01 0.27 -0.13
N ASN A 282 0.62 1.43 -0.04
CA ASN A 282 1.68 1.85 -0.97
C ASN A 282 3.06 1.34 -0.54
N ILE A 283 3.16 0.66 0.60
CA ILE A 283 4.43 0.12 1.09
C ILE A 283 4.49 -1.38 0.81
N ASP A 284 5.30 -1.76 -0.17
CA ASP A 284 5.74 -3.14 -0.30
C ASP A 284 6.70 -3.47 0.83
N SER A 285 6.24 -4.23 1.82
CA SER A 285 7.08 -4.65 2.94
C SER A 285 8.34 -5.32 2.42
N MET A 286 9.49 -5.00 3.01
CA MET A 286 10.75 -5.70 2.71
C MET A 286 10.87 -7.04 3.45
N HIS A 287 9.74 -7.69 3.78
CA HIS A 287 9.67 -8.95 4.51
C HIS A 287 10.55 -8.92 5.78
N ASN A 288 10.42 -7.86 6.57
CA ASN A 288 11.21 -7.57 7.78
C ASN A 288 12.70 -7.27 7.56
N ARG A 289 13.15 -7.09 6.31
CA ARG A 289 14.50 -6.59 6.01
C ARG A 289 14.52 -5.06 6.05
N LEU A 290 15.67 -4.51 6.43
CA LEU A 290 15.91 -3.08 6.36
C LEU A 290 16.12 -2.67 4.89
N ARG A 291 15.62 -1.48 4.54
CA ARG A 291 15.91 -0.84 3.25
C ARG A 291 17.30 -0.22 3.25
N TYR A 292 17.82 0.06 2.06
CA TYR A 292 19.08 0.78 1.91
C TYR A 292 18.95 2.23 2.41
N HIS A 293 20.08 2.76 2.88
CA HIS A 293 20.18 4.11 3.45
C HIS A 293 19.84 5.22 2.44
N ASP A 294 19.95 4.95 1.13
CA ASP A 294 19.73 5.88 0.02
C ASP A 294 18.27 5.92 -0.48
N PHE A 295 17.37 5.11 0.10
CA PHE A 295 15.95 5.11 -0.25
C PHE A 295 15.33 6.51 -0.06
N ARG A 296 14.76 7.06 -1.13
CA ARG A 296 14.28 8.44 -1.18
C ARG A 296 12.82 8.56 -0.75
N ILE A 297 12.59 8.58 0.56
CA ILE A 297 11.24 8.68 1.18
C ILE A 297 10.30 9.65 0.47
N HIS A 298 10.75 10.89 0.26
CA HIS A 298 9.93 11.97 -0.28
C HIS A 298 9.57 11.83 -1.77
N LYS A 299 10.22 10.91 -2.49
CA LYS A 299 9.91 10.58 -3.89
C LYS A 299 9.06 9.32 -4.01
N GLU A 300 9.35 8.33 -3.18
CA GLU A 300 8.76 6.99 -3.29
C GLU A 300 7.47 6.84 -2.47
N LEU A 301 7.24 7.67 -1.44
CA LEU A 301 6.10 7.54 -0.54
C LEU A 301 5.25 8.81 -0.49
N PRO A 302 3.91 8.67 -0.32
CA PRO A 302 3.00 9.79 -0.34
C PRO A 302 3.20 10.69 0.89
N LYS A 303 3.07 12.01 0.66
CA LYS A 303 3.03 12.99 1.75
C LYS A 303 1.70 12.91 2.48
N GLN A 304 1.68 13.34 3.73
CA GLN A 304 0.47 13.39 4.54
C GLN A 304 0.07 14.81 4.90
N MET A 305 -1.22 15.11 4.70
CA MET A 305 -1.83 16.40 5.02
C MET A 305 -3.32 16.21 5.33
N LEU A 306 -3.95 17.19 5.96
CA LEU A 306 -5.40 17.19 6.16
C LEU A 306 -6.13 17.46 4.82
N PRO A 307 -7.33 16.89 4.60
CA PRO A 307 -8.04 17.02 3.32
C PRO A 307 -8.29 18.46 2.82
N HIS A 308 -8.34 19.44 3.73
CA HIS A 308 -8.58 20.85 3.40
C HIS A 308 -7.31 21.63 3.02
N GLU A 309 -6.10 21.07 3.21
CA GLU A 309 -4.82 21.70 2.91
C GLU A 309 -4.44 21.61 1.40
N LYS A 310 -5.32 21.08 0.56
CA LYS A 310 -5.07 20.65 -0.84
C LYS A 310 -4.89 21.76 -1.90
N LYS A 311 -4.94 23.06 -1.58
CA LYS A 311 -5.00 24.12 -2.62
C LYS A 311 -3.75 24.21 -3.50
N ASN A 312 -2.56 23.88 -2.98
CA ASN A 312 -1.32 23.61 -3.74
C ASN A 312 -0.40 22.74 -2.87
N GLU A 313 -0.47 21.42 -3.00
CA GLU A 313 0.32 20.48 -2.19
C GLU A 313 1.81 20.85 -2.13
N LYS A 314 2.39 21.35 -3.23
CA LYS A 314 3.82 21.66 -3.32
C LYS A 314 4.24 22.88 -2.50
N ASP A 315 3.31 23.74 -2.08
CA ASP A 315 3.61 24.98 -1.35
C ASP A 315 3.46 24.81 0.17
N ASN A 316 2.95 23.66 0.62
CA ASN A 316 2.85 23.33 2.03
C ASN A 316 4.23 23.05 2.66
N LEU A 317 4.37 23.43 3.93
CA LEU A 317 5.54 23.10 4.75
C LEU A 317 5.42 21.67 5.28
N TYR A 318 6.30 20.79 4.79
CA TYR A 318 6.37 19.41 5.25
C TYR A 318 7.54 19.20 6.19
N LEU A 319 7.31 18.35 7.18
CA LEU A 319 8.29 17.85 8.11
C LEU A 319 8.42 16.34 7.91
N GLY A 320 9.60 15.88 7.48
CA GLY A 320 9.99 14.47 7.54
C GLY A 320 10.80 14.21 8.81
N LEU A 321 10.70 13.01 9.37
CA LEU A 321 11.34 12.65 10.62
C LEU A 321 12.15 11.37 10.46
N GLU A 322 13.40 11.43 10.89
CA GLU A 322 14.31 10.28 10.98
C GLU A 322 14.56 9.99 12.46
N ILE A 323 14.24 8.79 12.91
CA ILE A 323 14.42 8.36 14.30
C ILE A 323 15.40 7.19 14.33
N GLU A 324 16.60 7.45 14.84
CA GLU A 324 17.63 6.43 15.04
C GLU A 324 17.32 5.64 16.32
N VAL A 325 17.22 4.32 16.20
CA VAL A 325 16.84 3.42 17.31
C VAL A 325 17.76 2.21 17.37
N GLY A 326 18.00 1.72 18.58
CA GLY A 326 18.61 0.42 18.79
C GLY A 326 17.62 -0.58 19.37
N TYR A 327 17.97 -1.86 19.24
CA TYR A 327 17.17 -2.93 19.81
C TYR A 327 17.39 -3.05 21.32
N THR A 328 16.34 -3.51 22.00
CA THR A 328 16.43 -4.05 23.35
C THR A 328 16.41 -5.58 23.30
N ASN A 329 16.74 -6.24 24.42
CA ASN A 329 16.76 -7.69 24.50
C ASN A 329 15.39 -8.36 24.31
N LYS A 330 14.28 -7.60 24.45
CA LYS A 330 12.93 -8.12 24.24
C LYS A 330 12.45 -7.98 22.79
N CYS A 331 13.25 -7.36 21.92
CA CYS A 331 12.83 -7.04 20.57
C CYS A 331 12.60 -8.31 19.74
N PRO A 332 11.44 -8.46 19.07
CA PRO A 332 11.20 -9.58 18.17
C PRO A 332 11.86 -9.29 16.81
N HIS A 333 13.18 -9.48 16.72
CA HIS A 333 13.99 -9.14 15.54
C HIS A 333 13.46 -9.73 14.22
N GLN A 334 12.80 -10.88 14.26
CA GLN A 334 12.28 -11.55 13.05
C GLN A 334 11.03 -10.87 12.46
N LYS A 335 10.43 -9.88 13.14
CA LYS A 335 9.21 -9.21 12.66
C LYS A 335 9.12 -7.71 12.98
N ILE A 336 10.01 -7.15 13.79
CA ILE A 336 9.85 -5.77 14.28
C ILE A 336 9.78 -4.73 13.16
N HIS A 337 10.60 -4.82 12.12
CA HIS A 337 10.57 -3.86 11.00
C HIS A 337 9.25 -3.97 10.25
N LYS A 338 8.82 -5.20 9.94
CA LYS A 338 7.54 -5.45 9.28
C LYS A 338 6.38 -4.89 10.10
N LEU A 339 6.38 -5.12 11.41
CA LEU A 339 5.35 -4.58 12.32
C LEU A 339 5.35 -3.06 12.36
N ILE A 340 6.52 -2.42 12.34
CA ILE A 340 6.64 -0.96 12.31
C ILE A 340 6.05 -0.41 11.01
N GLU A 341 6.48 -0.92 9.85
CA GLU A 341 6.03 -0.46 8.54
C GLU A 341 4.52 -0.71 8.32
N GLU A 342 4.04 -1.93 8.59
CA GLU A 342 2.68 -2.34 8.21
C GLU A 342 1.62 -2.07 9.28
N GLU A 343 1.95 -2.23 10.56
CA GLU A 343 0.94 -2.25 11.64
C GLU A 343 1.02 -1.01 12.54
N PHE A 344 2.22 -0.64 13.00
CA PHE A 344 2.38 0.41 14.01
C PHE A 344 2.34 1.80 13.40
N LEU A 345 3.00 1.99 12.26
CA LEU A 345 3.03 3.25 11.52
C LEU A 345 2.22 3.18 10.22
N GLN A 346 1.61 2.04 9.88
CA GLN A 346 0.61 1.92 8.82
C GLN A 346 1.02 2.60 7.50
N GLY A 347 2.22 2.30 7.02
CA GLY A 347 2.76 2.86 5.77
C GLY A 347 3.22 4.31 5.85
N LEU A 348 3.24 4.91 7.03
CA LEU A 348 3.74 6.26 7.24
C LEU A 348 5.23 6.31 7.56
N ALA A 349 5.90 5.16 7.59
CA ALA A 349 7.33 5.08 7.79
C ALA A 349 7.90 3.80 7.19
N ILE A 350 9.20 3.86 6.92
CA ILE A 350 10.01 2.69 6.58
C ILE A 350 11.19 2.52 7.53
N CYS A 351 11.72 1.30 7.59
CA CYS A 351 12.91 0.97 8.35
C CYS A 351 14.12 0.87 7.42
N LYS A 352 15.16 1.67 7.67
CA LYS A 352 16.39 1.72 6.88
C LYS A 352 17.59 1.24 7.70
N SER A 353 18.56 0.69 6.99
CA SER A 353 19.90 0.46 7.54
C SER A 353 20.62 1.79 7.70
N ASP A 354 21.35 1.94 8.80
CA ASP A 354 22.16 3.12 9.10
C ASP A 354 23.57 2.66 9.51
N GLY A 355 24.57 3.08 8.75
CA GLY A 355 25.97 2.71 9.00
C GLY A 355 26.56 3.32 10.27
N SER A 356 25.88 4.26 10.92
CA SER A 356 26.29 4.86 12.19
C SER A 356 25.73 4.15 13.43
N ILE A 357 24.86 3.14 13.24
CA ILE A 357 24.16 2.44 14.33
C ILE A 357 24.58 0.96 14.37
N ASP A 358 25.42 0.58 15.33
CA ASP A 358 25.97 -0.77 15.44
C ASP A 358 24.94 -1.89 15.74
N ASN A 359 23.85 -1.56 16.46
CA ASN A 359 22.83 -2.53 16.86
C ASN A 359 21.43 -1.90 16.83
N GLY A 360 21.01 -1.53 15.64
CA GLY A 360 19.79 -0.78 15.44
C GLY A 360 19.47 -0.52 13.98
N PHE A 361 18.65 0.50 13.77
CA PHE A 361 18.17 0.93 12.47
C PHE A 361 17.59 2.34 12.57
N GLU A 362 17.26 2.90 11.42
CA GLU A 362 16.62 4.20 11.28
C GLU A 362 15.15 4.01 10.90
N ILE A 363 14.25 4.75 11.54
CA ILE A 363 12.83 4.82 11.16
C ILE A 363 12.60 6.16 10.47
N ASN A 364 12.28 6.14 9.18
CA ASN A 364 12.10 7.33 8.38
C ASN A 364 10.61 7.49 8.07
N LEU A 365 10.01 8.52 8.64
CA LEU A 365 8.61 8.85 8.44
C LEU A 365 8.44 9.65 7.14
N VAL A 366 7.30 9.44 6.48
CA VAL A 366 6.92 10.22 5.30
C VAL A 366 6.77 11.71 5.63
N PRO A 367 6.96 12.63 4.67
CA PRO A 367 6.78 14.06 4.93
C PRO A 367 5.33 14.37 5.29
N MET A 368 5.11 15.07 6.42
CA MET A 368 3.77 15.42 6.90
C MET A 368 3.63 16.93 7.15
N THR A 369 2.45 17.50 6.94
CA THR A 369 2.16 18.86 7.40
C THR A 369 2.10 18.92 8.92
N PHE A 370 2.41 20.08 9.49
CA PHE A 370 2.31 20.27 10.94
C PHE A 370 0.86 20.12 11.44
N ASP A 371 -0.12 20.52 10.62
CA ASP A 371 -1.54 20.33 10.95
C ASP A 371 -1.93 18.85 10.97
N TYR A 372 -1.44 18.04 10.03
CA TYR A 372 -1.61 16.59 10.10
C TYR A 372 -1.00 16.01 11.38
N ILE A 373 0.27 16.36 11.68
CA ILE A 373 0.99 15.89 12.87
C ILE A 373 0.23 16.20 14.17
N LYS A 374 -0.32 17.42 14.31
CA LYS A 374 -1.08 17.82 15.51
C LYS A 374 -2.42 17.08 15.66
N ASN A 375 -3.01 16.63 14.56
CA ASN A 375 -4.33 16.00 14.54
C ASN A 375 -4.26 14.46 14.52
N THR A 376 -3.06 13.87 14.60
CA THR A 376 -2.86 12.42 14.69
C THR A 376 -2.34 12.00 16.06
N ASP A 377 -2.63 10.75 16.46
CA ASP A 377 -2.08 10.09 17.64
C ASP A 377 -0.94 9.11 17.30
N LEU A 378 -0.41 9.19 16.07
CA LEU A 378 0.62 8.31 15.50
C LEU A 378 1.77 8.03 16.46
N TYR A 379 2.41 9.08 17.00
CA TYR A 379 3.58 8.93 17.87
C TYR A 379 3.27 8.26 19.20
N PHE A 380 2.07 8.47 19.75
CA PHE A 380 1.64 7.83 21.00
C PHE A 380 1.37 6.35 20.78
N LYS A 381 0.63 6.01 19.70
CA LYS A 381 0.40 4.62 19.31
C LYS A 381 1.69 3.88 19.02
N PHE A 382 2.60 4.51 18.28
CA PHE A 382 3.94 3.97 18.00
C PHE A 382 4.69 3.68 19.30
N PHE A 383 4.82 4.67 20.20
CA PHE A 383 5.51 4.51 21.47
C PHE A 383 4.96 3.36 22.30
N ASP A 384 3.63 3.25 22.43
CA ASP A 384 3.00 2.18 23.19
C ASP A 384 3.30 0.78 22.64
N LYS A 385 3.50 0.66 21.32
CA LYS A 385 3.87 -0.60 20.68
C LYS A 385 5.35 -0.93 20.76
N VAL A 386 6.25 0.07 20.85
CA VAL A 386 7.70 -0.16 20.72
C VAL A 386 8.52 0.09 21.98
N LYS A 387 7.96 0.72 23.03
CA LYS A 387 8.71 1.11 24.25
C LYS A 387 9.44 -0.03 24.96
N ASP A 388 8.97 -1.27 24.81
CA ASP A 388 9.62 -2.46 25.36
C ASP A 388 10.63 -3.10 24.41
N TYR A 389 10.63 -2.73 23.13
CA TYR A 389 11.41 -3.37 22.07
C TYR A 389 12.56 -2.50 21.57
N LEU A 390 12.39 -1.19 21.57
CA LEU A 390 13.34 -0.22 21.04
C LEU A 390 13.83 0.73 22.11
N ARG A 391 15.04 1.25 21.91
CA ARG A 391 15.64 2.30 22.74
C ARG A 391 16.33 3.31 21.84
N SER A 392 16.40 4.57 22.27
CA SER A 392 17.11 5.61 21.52
C SER A 392 17.87 6.52 22.49
N TYR A 393 17.18 7.21 23.40
CA TYR A 393 17.78 8.20 24.31
C TYR A 393 19.09 7.83 25.02
N LYS A 394 19.22 6.60 25.53
CA LYS A 394 20.42 6.16 26.25
C LYS A 394 21.58 5.72 25.36
N MET A 395 21.41 5.71 24.04
CA MET A 395 22.46 5.33 23.10
C MET A 395 23.30 6.54 22.71
N PRO A 396 24.63 6.41 22.60
CA PRO A 396 25.51 7.53 22.27
C PRO A 396 25.31 8.00 20.83
N ASN A 397 25.17 7.07 19.89
CA ASN A 397 25.14 7.30 18.44
C ASN A 397 23.70 7.31 17.88
N THR A 398 22.74 7.84 18.64
CA THR A 398 21.36 7.99 18.16
C THR A 398 20.88 9.43 18.25
N GLY A 399 20.33 9.92 17.15
CA GLY A 399 19.71 11.22 16.97
C GLY A 399 18.26 11.13 16.50
N ILE A 400 17.65 12.31 16.39
CA ILE A 400 16.46 12.52 15.57
C ILE A 400 16.81 13.61 14.56
N HIS A 401 16.56 13.38 13.28
CA HIS A 401 16.70 14.40 12.25
C HIS A 401 15.34 14.84 11.77
N ILE A 402 15.16 16.17 11.63
CA ILE A 402 13.92 16.74 11.09
C ILE A 402 14.23 17.38 9.75
N HIS A 403 13.63 16.85 8.70
CA HIS A 403 13.71 17.39 7.35
C HIS A 403 12.59 18.39 7.11
N VAL A 404 12.95 19.61 6.77
CA VAL A 404 12.02 20.70 6.44
C VAL A 404 12.02 20.93 4.93
N SER A 405 10.85 20.93 4.29
CA SER A 405 10.77 21.23 2.85
C SER A 405 11.32 22.63 2.52
N LYS A 406 12.17 22.72 1.50
CA LYS A 406 12.78 23.99 1.06
C LYS A 406 11.84 24.85 0.23
N LYS A 407 10.95 24.22 -0.55
CA LYS A 407 10.09 24.93 -1.50
C LYS A 407 9.27 26.10 -0.87
N PRO A 408 8.73 25.99 0.36
CA PRO A 408 8.02 27.09 1.01
C PRO A 408 8.93 28.14 1.70
N LEU A 409 10.25 28.02 1.57
CA LEU A 409 11.26 28.83 2.25
C LEU A 409 12.09 29.63 1.24
N THR A 410 12.24 30.92 1.49
CA THR A 410 13.21 31.73 0.74
C THR A 410 14.63 31.36 1.16
N ILE A 411 15.63 31.64 0.32
CA ILE A 411 17.06 31.46 0.68
C ILE A 411 17.40 32.21 1.99
N LEU A 412 16.77 33.37 2.21
CA LEU A 412 16.92 34.15 3.43
C LEU A 412 16.38 33.40 4.66
N ASP A 413 15.23 32.74 4.55
CA ASP A 413 14.68 31.93 5.64
C ASP A 413 15.59 30.76 5.99
N GLN A 414 16.15 30.10 4.97
CA GLN A 414 17.13 29.03 5.15
C GLN A 414 18.39 29.53 5.87
N GLY A 415 18.92 30.69 5.47
CA GLY A 415 20.07 31.32 6.14
C GLY A 415 19.79 31.75 7.59
N LYS A 416 18.57 32.23 7.88
CA LYS A 416 18.16 32.57 9.26
C LYS A 416 18.07 31.32 10.16
N ILE A 417 17.55 30.20 9.65
CA ILE A 417 17.54 28.92 10.38
C ILE A 417 18.97 28.47 10.67
N LEU A 418 19.83 28.51 9.64
CA LEU A 418 21.25 28.16 9.73
C LEU A 418 21.95 28.96 10.84
N GLU A 419 21.83 30.29 10.82
CA GLU A 419 22.45 31.15 11.83
C GLU A 419 21.84 30.95 13.22
N PHE A 420 20.51 30.85 13.33
CA PHE A 420 19.84 30.71 14.62
C PHE A 420 20.34 29.48 15.39
N ILE A 421 20.46 28.33 14.71
CA ILE A 421 20.90 27.07 15.31
C ILE A 421 22.40 27.11 15.63
N ASN A 422 23.20 27.71 14.75
CA ASN A 422 24.66 27.72 14.92
C ASN A 422 25.16 28.81 15.88
N SER A 423 24.37 29.84 16.13
CA SER A 423 24.75 31.01 16.91
C SER A 423 25.15 30.65 18.35
N ILE A 424 26.34 31.11 18.75
CA ILE A 424 26.83 31.00 20.13
C ILE A 424 25.83 31.58 21.15
N ARG A 425 25.09 32.64 20.77
CA ARG A 425 24.09 33.29 21.65
C ARG A 425 22.90 32.39 21.96
N ASN A 426 22.62 31.42 21.09
CA ASN A 426 21.51 30.48 21.25
C ASN A 426 21.98 29.11 21.76
N ARG A 427 23.29 28.87 21.88
CA ARG A 427 23.87 27.54 22.13
C ARG A 427 23.31 26.86 23.37
N GLN A 428 23.25 27.56 24.51
CA GLN A 428 22.72 26.98 25.75
C GLN A 428 21.23 26.58 25.61
N TYR A 429 20.43 27.46 24.98
CA TYR A 429 19.03 27.18 24.69
C TYR A 429 18.88 25.95 23.78
N ILE A 430 19.65 25.90 22.69
CA ILE A 430 19.64 24.78 21.75
C ILE A 430 20.02 23.47 22.43
N ILE A 431 21.11 23.42 23.19
CA ILE A 431 21.56 22.21 23.89
C ILE A 431 20.50 21.71 24.89
N LYS A 432 19.91 22.62 25.68
CA LYS A 432 18.88 22.24 26.65
C LYS A 432 17.59 21.75 25.98
N LEU A 433 17.19 22.40 24.90
CA LEU A 433 16.02 22.01 24.12
C LEU A 433 16.24 20.65 23.45
N SER A 434 17.37 20.50 22.75
CA SER A 434 17.67 19.33 21.92
C SER A 434 18.13 18.11 22.73
N GLN A 435 18.55 18.34 23.98
CA GLN A 435 19.11 17.34 24.89
C GLN A 435 20.38 16.67 24.35
N ARG A 436 21.10 17.36 23.46
CA ARG A 436 22.31 16.87 22.80
C ARG A 436 23.34 17.97 22.72
N ASP A 437 24.54 17.65 23.20
CA ASP A 437 25.73 18.48 22.99
C ASP A 437 26.24 18.32 21.55
N PRO A 438 26.88 19.37 20.98
CA PRO A 438 27.55 19.27 19.69
C PRO A 438 28.56 18.11 19.67
N ASN A 439 28.61 17.38 18.56
CA ASN A 439 29.50 16.24 18.39
C ASN A 439 29.86 16.04 16.92
N ASN A 440 30.65 15.01 16.61
CA ASN A 440 31.14 14.75 15.26
C ASN A 440 30.01 14.51 14.22
N PHE A 441 28.81 14.14 14.67
CA PHE A 441 27.64 13.89 13.85
C PHE A 441 26.59 15.04 13.89
N CYS A 442 26.89 16.09 14.65
CA CYS A 442 26.11 17.32 14.80
C CYS A 442 27.07 18.48 15.13
N GLN A 443 27.79 18.94 14.10
CA GLN A 443 28.79 19.99 14.24
C GLN A 443 28.11 21.37 14.26
N VAL A 444 28.36 22.15 15.31
CA VAL A 444 27.89 23.53 15.43
C VAL A 444 29.02 24.47 15.06
N ASN A 445 28.79 25.38 14.11
CA ASN A 445 29.78 26.34 13.65
C ASN A 445 29.23 27.78 13.78
N ASP A 446 29.63 28.47 14.84
CA ASP A 446 29.15 29.82 15.21
C ASP A 446 29.62 30.95 14.28
N THR A 447 30.55 30.65 13.37
CA THR A 447 30.98 31.58 12.32
C THR A 447 29.97 31.66 11.17
N LEU A 448 29.07 30.68 11.03
CA LEU A 448 28.04 30.68 9.98
C LEU A 448 27.01 31.78 10.22
N LYS A 449 26.82 32.63 9.21
CA LYS A 449 25.85 33.73 9.15
C LYS A 449 24.84 33.52 8.05
N VAL A 450 23.73 34.26 8.11
CA VAL A 450 22.68 34.21 7.08
C VAL A 450 23.24 34.28 5.66
N LYS A 451 24.20 35.18 5.39
CA LYS A 451 24.79 35.40 4.06
C LYS A 451 25.57 34.19 3.51
N ASP A 452 26.03 33.30 4.37
CA ASP A 452 26.89 32.19 3.97
C ASP A 452 26.13 31.11 3.20
N ILE A 453 24.80 31.08 3.31
CA ILE A 453 23.94 30.18 2.54
C ILE A 453 24.16 30.30 1.02
N LEU A 454 24.56 31.48 0.54
CA LEU A 454 24.82 31.76 -0.88
C LEU A 454 26.16 31.21 -1.39
N LYS A 455 26.98 30.62 -0.51
CA LYS A 455 28.31 30.10 -0.83
C LYS A 455 28.31 28.61 -1.19
N LYS A 456 27.18 27.92 -1.03
CA LYS A 456 27.05 26.48 -1.30
C LYS A 456 27.36 26.11 -2.75
N ASP A 457 26.75 26.82 -3.72
CA ASP A 457 26.77 26.45 -5.14
C ASP A 457 27.79 27.23 -5.99
N ARG A 458 28.65 28.04 -5.36
CA ARG A 458 29.65 28.82 -6.11
C ARG A 458 30.82 27.94 -6.50
N ASN A 459 30.97 27.72 -7.81
CA ASN A 459 32.11 27.02 -8.41
C ASN A 459 33.41 27.70 -7.91
N PRO A 460 34.34 26.98 -7.24
CA PRO A 460 35.54 27.57 -6.63
C PRO A 460 36.52 28.19 -7.65
N LYS A 461 36.20 28.13 -8.95
CA LYS A 461 37.01 28.63 -10.07
C LYS A 461 36.97 30.15 -10.28
N HIS A 462 36.02 30.89 -9.68
CA HIS A 462 35.81 32.32 -9.96
C HIS A 462 36.24 33.30 -8.85
N TYR A 463 36.94 32.85 -7.80
CA TYR A 463 37.47 33.73 -6.76
C TYR A 463 38.91 33.38 -6.38
N ASP A 464 39.66 34.41 -5.99
CA ASP A 464 41.06 34.31 -5.57
C ASP A 464 41.25 33.18 -4.57
N ARG A 465 42.25 32.35 -4.88
CA ARG A 465 42.69 31.23 -4.04
C ARG A 465 43.17 31.64 -2.64
N GLU A 466 43.13 32.92 -2.32
CA GLU A 466 43.74 33.57 -1.16
C GLU A 466 42.80 33.73 0.03
N ASN A 467 41.47 33.66 -0.13
CA ASN A 467 40.55 33.84 1.00
C ASN A 467 40.22 32.50 1.70
N GLN A 468 41.14 32.03 2.55
CA GLN A 468 41.00 30.78 3.31
C GLN A 468 39.67 30.66 4.07
N ASN A 469 39.15 31.76 4.61
CA ASN A 469 37.87 31.77 5.33
C ASN A 469 36.67 31.37 4.45
N HIS A 470 36.68 31.74 3.16
CA HIS A 470 35.63 31.34 2.23
C HIS A 470 35.63 29.83 1.96
N ARG A 471 36.82 29.24 1.76
CA ARG A 471 36.95 27.79 1.57
C ARG A 471 36.51 27.02 2.80
N ASN A 472 36.88 27.48 4.00
CA ASN A 472 36.48 26.83 5.24
C ASN A 472 34.96 26.82 5.42
N ILE A 473 34.28 27.93 5.11
CA ILE A 473 32.82 28.01 5.14
C ILE A 473 32.19 27.08 4.08
N GLN A 474 32.72 27.06 2.85
CA GLN A 474 32.21 26.18 1.81
C GLN A 474 32.38 24.70 2.17
N ASN A 475 33.54 24.31 2.68
CA ASN A 475 33.80 22.96 3.18
C ASN A 475 32.85 22.59 4.32
N THR A 476 32.59 23.53 5.25
CA THR A 476 31.63 23.35 6.33
C THR A 476 30.22 23.10 5.79
N LEU A 477 29.75 23.93 4.85
CA LEU A 477 28.42 23.79 4.24
C LEU A 477 28.28 22.52 3.37
N ASN A 478 29.41 21.96 2.94
CA ASN A 478 29.47 20.71 2.17
C ASN A 478 29.68 19.46 3.05
N ASP A 479 29.73 19.61 4.37
CA ASP A 479 29.73 18.48 5.30
C ASP A 479 28.30 18.10 5.69
N LYS A 480 27.94 16.82 5.55
CA LYS A 480 26.63 16.30 5.95
C LYS A 480 26.42 16.26 7.47
N TYR A 481 27.49 16.32 8.26
CA TYR A 481 27.44 16.22 9.72
C TYR A 481 27.18 17.55 10.44
N GLN A 482 26.87 18.62 9.71
CA GLN A 482 26.51 19.91 10.32
C GLN A 482 25.19 19.82 11.09
N ALA A 483 25.06 20.62 12.16
CA ALA A 483 23.83 20.78 12.94
C ALA A 483 22.60 21.13 12.06
N VAL A 484 22.86 21.84 10.97
CA VAL A 484 21.90 22.11 9.88
C VAL A 484 22.54 21.67 8.58
N ASN A 485 22.12 20.52 8.07
CA ASN A 485 22.57 20.01 6.77
C ASN A 485 21.67 20.58 5.66
N ILE A 486 22.28 21.33 4.75
CA ILE A 486 21.61 21.98 3.62
C ILE A 486 21.91 21.30 2.28
N LEU A 487 22.69 20.20 2.27
CA LEU A 487 23.14 19.52 1.06
C LEU A 487 21.97 18.96 0.24
N ASN A 488 20.95 18.42 0.93
CA ASN A 488 19.76 17.87 0.31
C ASN A 488 19.08 18.89 -0.60
N ASN A 489 18.70 18.50 -1.82
CA ASN A 489 18.12 19.42 -2.80
C ASN A 489 16.74 19.93 -2.36
N GLU A 490 15.91 19.03 -1.82
CA GLU A 490 14.50 19.31 -1.50
C GLU A 490 14.26 19.77 -0.06
N THR A 491 15.20 19.51 0.85
CA THR A 491 15.00 19.73 2.29
C THR A 491 16.20 20.38 2.97
N ILE A 492 15.94 21.03 4.10
CA ILE A 492 16.95 21.31 5.12
C ILE A 492 16.79 20.28 6.22
N GLU A 493 17.88 19.70 6.66
CA GLU A 493 17.87 18.68 7.70
C GLU A 493 18.45 19.26 8.99
N ILE A 494 17.65 19.26 10.06
CA ILE A 494 18.05 19.70 11.39
C ILE A 494 18.48 18.46 12.19
N ARG A 495 19.76 18.40 12.53
CA ARG A 495 20.42 17.21 13.11
C ARG A 495 20.72 17.31 14.62
N ILE A 496 20.19 18.35 15.25
CA ILE A 496 20.56 18.74 16.62
C ILE A 496 19.94 17.87 17.72
N PHE A 497 18.90 17.09 17.42
CA PHE A 497 18.10 16.45 18.46
C PHE A 497 18.72 15.14 18.95
N LYS A 498 18.61 14.90 20.26
CA LYS A 498 18.94 13.62 20.86
C LYS A 498 17.93 12.56 20.43
N GLY A 499 18.41 11.34 20.17
CA GLY A 499 17.57 10.17 19.95
C GLY A 499 16.49 10.04 21.02
N ASN A 500 15.23 9.84 20.63
CA ASN A 500 14.14 9.62 21.57
C ASN A 500 12.97 8.88 20.89
N ILE A 501 12.19 8.15 21.68
CA ILE A 501 10.92 7.54 21.21
C ILE A 501 9.72 8.04 22.02
N VAL A 502 9.95 8.85 23.06
CA VAL A 502 8.90 9.41 23.91
C VAL A 502 8.13 10.47 23.12
N PRO A 503 6.80 10.33 22.98
CA PRO A 503 6.02 11.15 22.06
C PRO A 503 6.05 12.64 22.42
N GLN A 504 6.04 12.98 23.71
CA GLN A 504 6.13 14.37 24.18
C GLN A 504 7.44 15.05 23.75
N THR A 505 8.55 14.32 23.81
CA THR A 505 9.86 14.83 23.39
C THR A 505 9.92 15.00 21.88
N ILE A 506 9.43 14.01 21.12
CA ILE A 506 9.34 14.10 19.65
C ILE A 506 8.46 15.30 19.25
N SER A 507 7.28 15.44 19.86
CA SER A 507 6.37 16.56 19.60
C SER A 507 7.03 17.91 19.91
N ARG A 508 7.80 18.03 21.02
CA ARG A 508 8.57 19.25 21.31
C ARG A 508 9.58 19.57 20.21
N PHE A 509 10.30 18.58 19.68
CA PHE A 509 11.29 18.79 18.61
C PHE A 509 10.63 19.24 17.31
N ILE A 510 9.49 18.62 16.96
CA ILE A 510 8.68 19.01 15.80
C ILE A 510 8.13 20.43 15.97
N GLU A 511 7.56 20.74 17.13
CA GLU A 511 7.03 22.06 17.45
C GLU A 511 8.12 23.14 17.41
N PHE A 512 9.31 22.87 17.95
CA PHE A 512 10.44 23.79 17.83
C PHE A 512 10.78 24.05 16.37
N THR A 513 10.95 23.00 15.57
CA THR A 513 11.33 23.13 14.16
C THR A 513 10.28 23.93 13.38
N HIS A 514 8.99 23.58 13.53
CA HIS A 514 7.92 24.32 12.88
C HIS A 514 7.87 25.78 13.37
N CYS A 515 7.90 26.01 14.68
CA CYS A 515 7.87 27.35 15.25
C CYS A 515 9.08 28.18 14.81
N LEU A 516 10.26 27.58 14.67
CA LEU A 516 11.46 28.25 14.17
C LEU A 516 11.27 28.71 12.74
N VAL A 517 10.72 27.84 11.87
CA VAL A 517 10.39 28.21 10.49
C VAL A 517 9.41 29.39 10.46
N GLN A 518 8.34 29.35 11.25
CA GLN A 518 7.38 30.46 11.29
C GLN A 518 8.01 31.72 11.87
N PHE A 519 8.85 31.59 12.90
CA PHE A 519 9.56 32.71 13.50
C PHE A 519 10.48 33.40 12.50
N VAL A 520 11.30 32.65 11.77
CA VAL A 520 12.21 33.24 10.79
C VAL A 520 11.44 33.90 9.66
N LYS A 521 10.35 33.31 9.15
CA LYS A 521 9.54 33.91 8.08
C LYS A 521 8.95 35.27 8.49
N ASN A 522 8.63 35.43 9.76
CA ASN A 522 7.97 36.62 10.30
C ASN A 522 8.92 37.65 10.92
N ASN A 523 10.24 37.41 10.93
CA ASN A 523 11.20 38.29 11.60
C ASN A 523 12.49 38.51 10.78
N GLY A 524 13.11 39.67 10.99
CA GLY A 524 14.41 40.05 10.44
C GLY A 524 15.58 39.33 11.12
N SER A 525 16.74 39.35 10.46
CA SER A 525 17.97 38.69 10.93
C SER A 525 18.48 39.24 12.27
N ASP A 526 18.17 40.50 12.60
CA ASP A 526 18.48 41.15 13.88
C ASP A 526 17.83 40.45 15.09
N LYS A 527 16.73 39.73 14.85
CA LYS A 527 15.97 39.02 15.89
C LYS A 527 16.36 37.56 16.07
N MET A 528 17.43 37.06 15.44
CA MET A 528 17.85 35.63 15.50
C MET A 528 18.47 35.22 16.85
N PHE A 529 17.79 35.57 17.95
CA PHE A 529 18.16 35.30 19.33
C PHE A 529 17.03 34.58 20.06
N PHE A 530 17.38 33.61 20.91
CA PHE A 530 16.42 32.70 21.54
C PHE A 530 15.35 33.42 22.37
N ARG A 531 15.65 34.59 22.95
CA ARG A 531 14.68 35.37 23.73
C ARG A 531 13.51 35.83 22.87
N TYR A 532 13.77 36.39 21.69
CA TYR A 532 12.73 36.78 20.74
C TYR A 532 11.95 35.57 20.22
N PHE A 533 12.64 34.44 20.01
CA PHE A 533 11.99 33.19 19.63
C PHE A 533 11.02 32.69 20.72
N MET A 534 11.42 32.70 22.00
CA MET A 534 10.57 32.30 23.12
C MET A 534 9.34 33.22 23.24
N GLU A 535 9.51 34.53 23.07
CA GLU A 535 8.40 35.48 23.06
C GLU A 535 7.41 35.20 21.92
N TYR A 536 7.92 34.88 20.73
CA TYR A 536 7.09 34.48 19.60
C TYR A 536 6.33 33.18 19.89
N ALA A 537 7.03 32.14 20.35
CA ALA A 537 6.42 30.85 20.69
C ALA A 537 5.35 30.97 21.79
N LYS A 538 5.53 31.89 22.75
CA LYS A 538 4.57 32.17 23.82
C LYS A 538 3.26 32.76 23.31
N LYS A 539 3.31 33.59 22.27
CA LYS A 539 2.10 34.12 21.61
C LYS A 539 1.34 32.99 20.90
N GLU A 540 2.08 32.05 20.33
CA GLU A 540 1.55 30.88 19.60
C GLU A 540 1.36 29.62 20.49
N LYS A 541 1.26 29.77 21.82
CA LYS A 541 1.26 28.64 22.78
C LYS A 541 0.17 27.60 22.58
N ILE A 542 -0.93 27.95 21.91
CA ILE A 542 -2.00 27.02 21.57
C ILE A 542 -1.52 26.00 20.53
N HIS A 543 -0.67 26.45 19.60
CA HIS A 543 -0.10 25.62 18.54
C HIS A 543 1.15 24.87 18.97
N TYR A 544 1.88 25.37 19.98
CA TYR A 544 3.14 24.78 20.45
C TYR A 544 3.15 24.45 21.95
N PRO A 545 2.24 23.59 22.46
CA PRO A 545 2.15 23.28 23.89
C PRO A 545 3.41 22.65 24.48
N PHE A 546 4.05 21.68 23.82
CA PHE A 546 5.22 20.98 24.37
C PHE A 546 6.48 21.84 24.35
N LEU A 547 6.62 22.71 23.34
CA LEU A 547 7.67 23.72 23.28
C LEU A 547 7.50 24.75 24.41
N ASN A 548 6.27 25.23 24.63
CA ASN A 548 5.99 26.21 25.68
C ASN A 548 6.14 25.62 27.08
N GLU A 549 5.82 24.34 27.27
CA GLU A 549 6.12 23.62 28.51
C GLU A 549 7.62 23.64 28.81
N PHE A 550 8.46 23.32 27.82
CA PHE A 550 9.91 23.45 27.94
C PHE A 550 10.34 24.90 28.21
N HIS A 551 9.77 25.90 27.54
CA HIS A 551 10.10 27.31 27.77
C HIS A 551 9.80 27.76 29.20
N ASN A 552 8.73 27.27 29.82
CA ASN A 552 8.42 27.56 31.22
C ASN A 552 9.45 26.96 32.19
N GLN A 553 10.07 25.84 31.81
CA GLN A 553 11.12 25.18 32.59
C GLN A 553 12.51 25.75 32.30
N PHE A 554 12.69 26.34 31.12
CA PHE A 554 13.90 27.03 30.70
C PHE A 554 14.01 28.38 31.45
N ASN A 555 14.26 28.31 32.76
CA ASN A 555 14.59 29.45 33.59
C ASN A 555 15.96 29.98 33.19
N ILE A 556 16.03 31.27 32.87
CA ILE A 556 17.30 31.95 32.58
C ILE A 556 18.17 32.03 33.84
N GLU A 557 17.59 31.96 35.05
CA GLU A 557 18.27 31.80 36.34
C GLU A 557 17.20 31.51 37.42
N LYS A 558 17.24 30.32 38.03
CA LYS A 558 16.88 29.99 39.43
C LYS A 558 16.66 28.48 39.57
N ASP A 559 17.56 27.90 40.36
CA ASP A 559 17.51 26.66 41.11
C ASP A 559 16.76 25.45 40.54
N VAL A 560 17.56 24.39 40.39
CA VAL A 560 17.18 22.99 40.25
C VAL A 560 16.05 22.64 41.21
N LYS A 561 14.91 22.21 40.66
CA LYS A 561 14.06 21.17 41.27
C LYS A 561 13.22 20.47 40.20
N GLU A 562 13.51 19.18 40.10
CA GLU A 562 12.85 18.06 39.42
C GLU A 562 11.58 18.34 38.60
N LEU A 563 11.65 17.91 37.33
CA LEU A 563 10.51 17.72 36.44
C LEU A 563 9.53 16.73 37.08
N LYS A 564 8.46 17.26 37.71
CA LYS A 564 7.33 16.43 38.12
C LYS A 564 6.51 16.05 36.89
N GLU A 565 6.68 14.81 36.45
CA GLU A 565 5.72 14.15 35.57
C GLU A 565 4.37 14.00 36.29
N ASN A 566 3.32 14.58 35.73
CA ASN A 566 1.98 13.99 35.66
C ASN A 566 1.02 14.97 34.96
N PHE A 567 0.73 14.77 33.67
CA PHE A 567 -0.49 15.30 33.06
C PHE A 567 -1.10 14.31 32.07
N ARG A 568 -2.38 13.97 32.30
CA ARG A 568 -3.22 13.24 31.35
C ARG A 568 -3.64 14.20 30.24
N TYR A 569 -3.19 13.94 29.02
CA TYR A 569 -3.68 14.62 27.83
C TYR A 569 -5.04 14.04 27.43
N SER A 570 -6.14 14.69 27.81
CA SER A 570 -7.39 14.53 27.07
C SER A 570 -7.27 15.43 25.84
N SER A 571 -7.33 14.84 24.66
CA SER A 571 -7.18 15.56 23.40
C SER A 571 -8.07 16.81 23.38
N LYS A 572 -7.47 17.98 23.09
CA LYS A 572 -8.18 19.27 22.93
C LYS A 572 -9.07 19.31 21.68
N PHE A 573 -9.55 18.16 21.21
CA PHE A 573 -10.46 18.00 20.07
C PHE A 573 -11.86 18.59 20.31
N LYS A 574 -12.22 18.92 21.57
CA LYS A 574 -13.55 19.42 21.93
C LYS A 574 -13.89 20.84 21.43
N LYS A 575 -12.98 21.59 20.82
CA LYS A 575 -13.27 22.97 20.36
C LYS A 575 -13.39 23.18 18.86
N SER A 576 -12.94 22.25 18.00
CA SER A 576 -12.96 22.43 16.54
C SER A 576 -14.09 21.66 15.82
N LEU A 577 -14.76 20.73 16.49
CA LEU A 577 -15.86 19.94 15.90
C LEU A 577 -17.18 20.31 16.58
N ARG A 578 -17.80 21.41 16.12
CA ARG A 578 -19.21 21.65 16.43
C ARG A 578 -20.04 20.58 15.71
N ASN A 579 -20.86 19.85 16.47
CA ASN A 579 -21.99 18.99 16.02
C ASN A 579 -21.75 17.54 15.60
N VAL A 580 -20.77 16.80 16.15
CA VAL A 580 -20.80 15.33 16.07
C VAL A 580 -20.59 14.71 17.45
N ALA A 581 -21.62 14.04 17.96
CA ALA A 581 -21.55 13.29 19.21
C ALA A 581 -20.88 11.93 18.96
N TYR A 582 -19.80 11.66 19.68
CA TYR A 582 -19.21 10.32 19.79
C TYR A 582 -19.23 9.89 21.25
N ASP A 583 -19.62 8.64 21.48
CA ASP A 583 -19.58 8.02 22.79
C ASP A 583 -18.15 7.50 23.05
N ILE A 584 -17.41 8.18 23.94
CA ILE A 584 -16.04 7.80 24.29
C ILE A 584 -16.13 6.77 25.42
N PRO A 585 -15.75 5.50 25.21
CA PRO A 585 -15.76 4.53 26.28
C PRO A 585 -14.78 4.95 27.38
N GLN A 586 -15.30 5.18 28.59
CA GLN A 586 -14.49 5.42 29.79
C GLN A 586 -13.66 4.17 30.08
N LEU A 587 -12.36 4.25 29.84
CA LEU A 587 -11.41 3.25 30.30
C LEU A 587 -11.25 3.40 31.82
N ASN A 588 -11.86 2.49 32.58
CA ASN A 588 -11.61 2.32 34.01
C ASN A 588 -10.21 1.73 34.20
N ILE A 589 -9.22 2.61 34.32
CA ILE A 589 -7.87 2.24 34.74
C ILE A 589 -7.91 2.07 36.27
N PHE A 590 -7.69 0.83 36.71
CA PHE A 590 -7.58 0.37 38.10
C PHE A 590 -7.16 1.46 39.11
N THR A 591 -8.08 1.85 39.99
CA THR A 591 -7.80 2.59 41.21
C THR A 591 -7.46 1.63 42.35
N GLY A 592 -6.33 0.93 42.22
CA GLY A 592 -5.78 0.12 43.30
C GLY A 592 -4.44 0.68 43.76
N LYS A 593 -4.34 1.15 45.02
CA LYS A 593 -3.02 1.45 45.64
C LYS A 593 -2.12 0.21 45.50
N PRO A 594 -0.82 0.36 45.18
CA PRO A 594 0.08 -0.78 45.05
C PRO A 594 0.17 -1.53 46.38
N LYS A 595 -0.21 -2.82 46.39
CA LYS A 595 0.03 -3.70 47.53
C LYS A 595 1.54 -3.93 47.63
N VAL A 596 2.15 -3.42 48.69
CA VAL A 596 3.52 -3.77 49.09
C VAL A 596 3.57 -5.28 49.29
N LYS A 597 4.37 -5.98 48.49
CA LYS A 597 4.65 -7.41 48.66
C LYS A 597 5.37 -7.59 50.00
N LYS A 598 4.74 -8.25 50.98
CA LYS A 598 5.43 -8.71 52.19
C LYS A 598 6.52 -9.70 51.79
N ASN A 599 7.73 -9.53 52.33
CA ASN A 599 8.84 -10.45 52.17
C ASN A 599 8.39 -11.87 52.57
N ARG A 600 8.60 -12.84 51.67
CA ARG A 600 8.40 -14.27 51.98
C ARG A 600 9.46 -14.68 52.99
N LYS A 601 9.02 -15.19 54.15
CA LYS A 601 9.89 -15.91 55.09
C LYS A 601 10.49 -17.12 54.38
N ILE A 602 11.81 -17.24 54.42
CA ILE A 602 12.53 -18.47 54.17
C ILE A 602 12.09 -19.46 55.25
N ILE A 603 11.52 -20.60 54.86
CA ILE A 603 11.36 -21.75 55.74
C ILE A 603 12.24 -22.84 55.14
N ASN A 604 13.30 -23.19 55.87
CA ASN A 604 14.15 -24.33 55.58
C ASN A 604 13.37 -25.63 55.81
N ARG A 605 13.26 -26.44 54.77
CA ARG A 605 13.64 -27.85 54.74
C ARG A 605 13.69 -28.35 53.32
#